data_AF-A0A2N2JWU5-F1
#
_entry.id   AF-A0A2N2JWU5-F1
#
_cell.length_a   1.000
_cell.length_b   1.000
_cell.length_c   1.000
_cell.angle_alpha   90.00
_cell.angle_beta   90.00
_cell.angle_gamma   90.00
#
_symmetry.space_group_name_H-M   'P 1'
#
loop_
_entity.id
_entity.type
_entity.pdbx_description
1 polymer ?
#
loop_
_entity_poly.entity_id
_entity_poly.type
_entity_poly.pdbx_seq_one_letter_code
_entity_poly.pdbx_strand_id
1 'polypeptide(L)'
;MIRNDKLILSYFFIASALILFPASSYGQDRGGRTAEASKNTNHVQEAPPVSLPTVPEGAFAEELVNRLRIGADLAEQMLSSAGIEPKNGWISEYPVTPDILLEIEEGVIKASKAGRIDLDEHQAGRALADLKAYLGLNVAAAPPLNAEDRYAEASPPFGIDEFYSKNGPPVMTYYPPPRPYHEMYAWVPSPFWADGFFFSGFFILRDFHRTVPFGQRTFVVTNRFFEPVSKRVVVVDAIKRPLERSMFAGQEATVPSPQIFSSVAGGRSGRLRHPTPFPWRQPKGAHW
;
A
#
# COMPACT_ATOMS: atom_id res chain seq x y z
N MET A 1 -83.62 -24.75 -34.87
CA MET A 1 -82.69 -24.06 -33.95
C MET A 1 -81.52 -23.55 -34.77
N ILE A 2 -81.60 -22.37 -35.40
CA ILE A 2 -81.38 -21.00 -34.85
C ILE A 2 -79.96 -20.95 -34.25
N ARG A 3 -78.89 -20.44 -34.89
CA ARG A 3 -78.59 -19.26 -35.73
C ARG A 3 -78.40 -17.96 -34.91
N ASN A 4 -77.25 -17.30 -35.16
CA ASN A 4 -76.88 -15.90 -34.88
C ASN A 4 -76.42 -15.59 -33.43
N ASP A 5 -75.50 -14.66 -33.12
CA ASP A 5 -75.17 -13.36 -33.74
C ASP A 5 -73.70 -12.88 -33.48
N LYS A 6 -73.05 -12.35 -34.54
CA LYS A 6 -72.33 -11.06 -34.68
C LYS A 6 -71.39 -10.63 -33.53
N LEU A 7 -70.07 -10.44 -33.65
CA LEU A 7 -69.23 -9.78 -34.65
C LEU A 7 -69.83 -8.47 -35.20
N ILE A 8 -69.38 -7.31 -34.69
CA ILE A 8 -69.07 -6.02 -35.35
C ILE A 8 -68.85 -4.93 -34.26
N LEU A 9 -67.97 -3.93 -34.55
CA LEU A 9 -67.65 -2.66 -33.86
C LEU A 9 -66.61 -2.72 -32.71
N SER A 10 -65.56 -1.89 -32.62
CA SER A 10 -65.07 -0.80 -33.48
C SER A 10 -63.61 -0.49 -33.08
N TYR A 11 -62.74 -0.28 -34.08
CA TYR A 11 -61.43 0.33 -33.90
C TYR A 11 -61.58 1.83 -33.58
N PHE A 12 -60.60 2.37 -32.84
CA PHE A 12 -60.14 3.78 -32.65
C PHE A 12 -60.14 4.23 -31.19
N PHE A 13 -58.95 4.31 -30.59
CA PHE A 13 -58.41 5.58 -30.06
C PHE A 13 -56.90 5.48 -29.86
N ILE A 14 -56.20 6.41 -30.51
CA ILE A 14 -54.79 6.74 -30.35
C ILE A 14 -54.68 7.65 -29.12
N ALA A 15 -53.73 7.41 -28.22
CA ALA A 15 -53.19 8.47 -27.37
C ALA A 15 -51.77 8.13 -26.90
N SER A 16 -50.82 8.87 -27.46
CA SER A 16 -49.40 8.89 -27.15
C SER A 16 -49.13 9.28 -25.70
N ALA A 17 -48.31 8.50 -24.99
CA ALA A 17 -47.72 8.93 -23.72
C ALA A 17 -46.31 9.49 -24.00
N LEU A 18 -46.23 10.82 -24.10
CA LEU A 18 -45.01 11.61 -24.00
C LEU A 18 -44.40 11.43 -22.62
N ILE A 19 -43.21 10.82 -22.55
CA ILE A 19 -42.39 10.83 -21.33
C ILE A 19 -41.73 12.21 -21.25
N LEU A 20 -42.23 13.00 -20.30
CA LEU A 20 -41.71 14.31 -19.93
C LEU A 20 -40.33 14.15 -19.27
N PHE A 21 -39.33 14.80 -19.86
CA PHE A 21 -38.07 15.16 -19.21
C PHE A 21 -38.33 16.26 -18.16
N PRO A 22 -37.90 16.11 -16.89
CA PRO A 22 -37.74 17.26 -16.03
C PRO A 22 -36.44 17.99 -16.38
N ALA A 23 -36.58 19.12 -17.09
CA ALA A 23 -35.58 20.16 -17.11
C ALA A 23 -35.65 20.92 -15.78
N SER A 24 -34.61 20.80 -14.95
CA SER A 24 -34.46 21.59 -13.73
C SER A 24 -33.40 22.66 -13.94
N SER A 25 -33.91 23.83 -14.34
CA SER A 25 -33.54 25.20 -13.97
C SER A 25 -32.13 25.48 -13.41
N TYR A 26 -31.39 26.29 -14.18
CA TYR A 26 -30.34 27.18 -13.70
C TYR A 26 -30.94 28.22 -12.74
N GLY A 27 -30.43 28.29 -11.51
CA GLY A 27 -30.70 29.38 -10.56
C GLY A 27 -29.39 29.99 -10.07
N GLN A 28 -29.05 31.18 -10.58
CA GLN A 28 -28.13 32.11 -9.92
C GLN A 28 -28.90 32.76 -8.76
N ASP A 29 -28.34 32.73 -7.55
CA ASP A 29 -28.73 33.69 -6.52
C ASP A 29 -27.50 34.31 -5.85
N ARG A 30 -27.60 35.62 -5.63
CA ARG A 30 -26.54 36.57 -5.31
C ARG A 30 -26.82 37.13 -3.92
N GLY A 31 -26.04 36.69 -2.93
CA GLY A 31 -25.70 37.46 -1.73
C GLY A 31 -26.70 37.51 -0.57
N GLY A 32 -26.16 37.35 0.65
CA GLY A 32 -26.75 37.91 1.88
C GLY A 32 -26.84 36.97 3.09
N ARG A 33 -25.86 37.09 4.00
CA ARG A 33 -25.85 36.75 5.46
C ARG A 33 -27.24 36.87 6.13
N THR A 34 -27.65 36.12 7.15
CA THR A 34 -26.99 35.48 8.31
C THR A 34 -28.01 34.56 9.02
N ALA A 35 -27.59 33.40 9.54
CA ALA A 35 -27.84 32.96 10.92
C ALA A 35 -27.31 31.52 11.12
N GLU A 36 -26.51 31.37 12.16
CA GLU A 36 -25.82 30.19 12.65
C GLU A 36 -26.72 28.96 12.85
N ALA A 37 -26.28 27.80 12.32
CA ALA A 37 -26.32 26.48 12.97
C ALA A 37 -26.21 25.37 11.92
N SER A 38 -24.98 24.88 11.68
CA SER A 38 -24.66 23.45 11.54
C SER A 38 -23.27 23.34 10.93
N LYS A 39 -22.28 23.16 11.81
CA LYS A 39 -20.90 22.88 11.45
C LYS A 39 -20.78 21.38 11.16
N ASN A 40 -21.45 20.90 10.11
CA ASN A 40 -21.17 19.59 9.53
C ASN A 40 -20.14 19.79 8.42
N THR A 41 -18.86 19.68 8.78
CA THR A 41 -17.78 19.51 7.82
C THR A 41 -17.99 18.14 7.15
N ASN A 42 -18.70 18.14 6.03
CA ASN A 42 -18.62 17.04 5.08
C ASN A 42 -17.17 17.03 4.55
N HIS A 43 -16.30 16.24 5.18
CA HIS A 43 -15.02 15.91 4.59
C HIS A 43 -15.32 15.14 3.31
N VAL A 44 -15.18 15.81 2.16
CA VAL A 44 -15.14 15.11 0.88
C VAL A 44 -13.91 14.22 0.93
N GLN A 45 -14.11 12.91 0.96
CA GLN A 45 -13.03 11.93 0.95
C GLN A 45 -12.23 12.11 -0.33
N GLU A 46 -10.97 12.53 -0.21
CA GLU A 46 -10.08 12.70 -1.36
C GLU A 46 -9.52 11.34 -1.77
N ALA A 47 -9.49 11.08 -3.08
CA ALA A 47 -8.93 9.84 -3.61
C ALA A 47 -7.42 9.77 -3.38
N PRO A 48 -6.84 8.58 -3.20
CA PRO A 48 -5.38 8.43 -3.10
C PRO A 48 -4.63 9.11 -4.26
N PRO A 49 -3.42 9.64 -4.02
CA PRO A 49 -2.63 10.25 -5.08
C PRO A 49 -2.16 9.21 -6.12
N VAL A 50 -1.89 9.66 -7.35
CA VAL A 50 -1.34 8.79 -8.43
C VAL A 50 -0.03 8.14 -8.01
N SER A 51 0.86 8.91 -7.38
CA SER A 51 2.12 8.42 -6.82
C SER A 51 2.04 8.42 -5.31
N LEU A 52 2.25 7.26 -4.74
CA LEU A 52 2.24 7.08 -3.29
C LEU A 52 3.61 7.40 -2.70
N PRO A 53 3.66 7.78 -1.40
CA PRO A 53 4.91 7.82 -0.66
C PRO A 53 5.64 6.49 -0.81
N THR A 54 6.89 6.54 -1.25
CA THR A 54 7.73 5.35 -1.35
C THR A 54 8.54 5.23 -0.06
N VAL A 55 8.21 4.25 0.78
CA VAL A 55 8.93 3.99 2.02
C VAL A 55 9.72 2.69 1.88
N PRO A 56 11.04 2.68 2.11
CA PRO A 56 11.82 1.44 2.17
C PRO A 56 11.38 0.58 3.36
N GLU A 57 11.30 -0.74 3.19
CA GLU A 57 10.94 -1.68 4.25
C GLU A 57 11.84 -1.57 5.48
N GLY A 58 13.15 -1.36 5.29
CA GLY A 58 14.08 -1.24 6.42
C GLY A 58 13.83 0.02 7.25
N ALA A 59 13.51 1.13 6.59
CA ALA A 59 13.15 2.38 7.27
C ALA A 59 11.80 2.25 8.00
N PHE A 60 10.85 1.54 7.39
CA PHE A 60 9.57 1.22 8.03
C PHE A 60 9.77 0.33 9.26
N ALA A 61 10.62 -0.69 9.16
CA ALA A 61 10.94 -1.60 10.26
C ALA A 61 11.51 -0.85 11.46
N GLU A 62 12.46 0.07 11.24
CA GLU A 62 13.03 0.92 12.28
C GLU A 62 11.97 1.79 12.99
N GLU A 63 11.05 2.40 12.24
CA GLU A 63 9.96 3.19 12.82
C GLU A 63 8.92 2.33 13.56
N LEU A 64 8.70 1.09 13.09
CA LEU A 64 7.77 0.15 13.70
C LEU A 64 8.29 -0.38 15.03
N VAL A 65 9.55 -0.81 15.13
CA VAL A 65 10.10 -1.29 16.40
C VAL A 65 10.07 -0.23 17.50
N ASN A 66 10.29 1.04 17.13
CA ASN A 66 10.20 2.17 18.04
C ASN A 66 8.78 2.34 18.59
N ARG A 67 7.76 2.22 17.74
CA ARG A 67 6.36 2.34 18.14
C ARG A 67 5.85 1.14 18.93
N LEU A 68 6.32 -0.06 18.59
CA LEU A 68 6.00 -1.30 19.29
C LEU A 68 6.83 -1.52 20.56
N ARG A 69 7.83 -0.67 20.82
CA ARG A 69 8.72 -0.73 22.00
C ARG A 69 9.53 -2.03 22.10
N ILE A 70 9.89 -2.62 20.97
CA ILE A 70 10.65 -3.88 20.91
C ILE A 70 12.16 -3.63 21.12
N GLY A 71 12.66 -2.45 20.73
CA GLY A 71 14.08 -2.07 20.80
C GLY A 71 14.56 -1.47 19.49
N ALA A 72 15.72 -0.80 19.47
CA ALA A 72 16.19 -0.02 18.33
C ALA A 72 17.29 -0.70 17.49
N ASP A 73 17.95 -1.74 18.01
CA ASP A 73 19.07 -2.39 17.33
C ASP A 73 18.57 -3.55 16.43
N LEU A 74 18.99 -3.56 15.17
CA LEU A 74 18.63 -4.59 14.17
C LEU A 74 17.11 -4.78 14.02
N ALA A 75 16.41 -3.68 13.70
CA ALA A 75 14.94 -3.61 13.68
C ALA A 75 14.23 -4.78 12.97
N GLU A 76 14.67 -5.14 11.77
CA GLU A 76 14.13 -6.25 10.97
C GLU A 76 14.26 -7.59 11.70
N GLN A 77 15.41 -7.86 12.32
CA GLN A 77 15.63 -9.08 13.10
C GLN A 77 14.76 -9.11 14.36
N MET A 78 14.61 -7.97 15.04
CA MET A 78 13.76 -7.86 16.22
C MET A 78 12.29 -8.13 15.89
N LEU A 79 11.77 -7.52 14.82
CA LEU A 79 10.41 -7.79 14.33
C LEU A 79 10.24 -9.26 13.96
N SER A 80 11.18 -9.84 13.22
CA SER A 80 11.14 -11.24 12.83
C SER A 80 11.14 -12.17 14.05
N SER A 81 11.91 -11.86 15.09
CA SER A 81 11.93 -12.63 16.34
C SER A 81 10.60 -12.58 17.10
N ALA A 82 9.85 -11.48 16.97
CA ALA A 82 8.48 -11.36 17.48
C ALA A 82 7.44 -12.07 16.58
N GLY A 83 7.85 -12.56 15.40
CA GLY A 83 6.98 -13.13 14.38
C GLY A 83 6.25 -12.09 13.53
N ILE A 84 6.80 -10.87 13.46
CA ILE A 84 6.32 -9.77 12.61
C ILE A 84 7.26 -9.69 11.41
N GLU A 85 6.90 -10.35 10.33
CA GLU A 85 7.75 -10.46 9.15
C GLU A 85 6.87 -10.64 7.90
N PRO A 86 7.18 -9.96 6.79
CA PRO A 86 6.59 -10.28 5.49
C PRO A 86 6.86 -11.75 5.12
N LYS A 87 6.02 -12.39 4.32
CA LYS A 87 6.17 -13.82 3.98
C LYS A 87 7.51 -14.17 3.34
N ASN A 88 8.13 -13.22 2.66
CA ASN A 88 9.41 -13.35 1.98
C ASN A 88 10.59 -12.77 2.78
N GLY A 89 10.37 -12.39 4.03
CA GLY A 89 11.35 -11.68 4.85
C GLY A 89 11.43 -10.19 4.56
N TRP A 90 12.17 -9.50 5.42
CA TRP A 90 12.49 -8.08 5.27
C TRP A 90 13.52 -7.88 4.15
N ILE A 91 13.23 -6.94 3.24
CA ILE A 91 14.18 -6.51 2.21
C ILE A 91 14.37 -4.99 2.32
N SER A 92 15.43 -4.54 3.02
CA SER A 92 15.59 -3.15 3.45
C SER A 92 15.40 -2.11 2.34
N GLU A 93 15.89 -2.39 1.13
CA GLU A 93 15.82 -1.51 -0.04
C GLU A 93 14.55 -1.68 -0.89
N TYR A 94 13.62 -2.55 -0.51
CA TYR A 94 12.38 -2.73 -1.26
C TYR A 94 11.28 -1.79 -0.73
N PRO A 95 10.34 -1.30 -1.57
CA PRO A 95 9.25 -0.46 -1.08
C PRO A 95 8.24 -1.26 -0.25
N VAL A 96 7.72 -0.63 0.80
CA VAL A 96 6.53 -1.11 1.50
C VAL A 96 5.32 -0.98 0.58
N THR A 97 4.76 -2.13 0.19
CA THR A 97 3.58 -2.26 -0.67
C THR A 97 2.33 -2.64 0.14
N PRO A 98 1.12 -2.47 -0.41
CA PRO A 98 -0.13 -2.82 0.27
C PRO A 98 -0.16 -4.25 0.84
N ASP A 99 0.23 -5.26 0.06
CA ASP A 99 0.29 -6.66 0.50
C ASP A 99 1.24 -6.85 1.68
N ILE A 100 2.41 -6.21 1.66
CA ILE A 100 3.36 -6.22 2.79
C ILE A 100 2.75 -5.59 4.05
N LEU A 101 2.05 -4.47 3.90
CA LEU A 101 1.37 -3.81 5.04
C LEU A 101 0.31 -4.72 5.67
N LEU A 102 -0.45 -5.43 4.86
CA LEU A 102 -1.45 -6.39 5.35
C LEU A 102 -0.80 -7.56 6.10
N GLU A 103 0.33 -8.08 5.60
CA GLU A 103 1.09 -9.13 6.26
C GLU A 103 1.69 -8.67 7.60
N ILE A 104 2.23 -7.45 7.64
CA ILE A 104 2.75 -6.84 8.87
C ILE A 104 1.62 -6.62 9.88
N GLU A 105 0.45 -6.13 9.46
CA GLU A 105 -0.70 -5.92 10.33
C GLU A 105 -1.16 -7.22 10.98
N GLU A 106 -1.27 -8.29 10.20
CA GLU A 106 -1.57 -9.62 10.71
C GLU A 106 -0.48 -10.10 11.70
N GLY A 107 0.80 -9.89 11.37
CA GLY A 107 1.94 -10.22 12.21
C GLY A 107 1.92 -9.50 13.57
N VAL A 108 1.63 -8.20 13.57
CA VAL A 108 1.54 -7.38 14.79
C VAL A 108 0.41 -7.86 15.70
N ILE A 109 -0.77 -8.13 15.15
CA ILE A 109 -1.91 -8.65 15.90
C ILE A 109 -1.57 -10.02 16.51
N LYS A 110 -0.95 -10.92 15.73
CA LYS A 110 -0.52 -12.25 16.21
C LYS A 110 0.55 -12.15 17.30
N ALA A 111 1.55 -11.29 17.13
CA ALA A 111 2.63 -11.09 18.10
C ALA A 111 2.08 -10.56 19.43
N SER A 112 1.15 -9.60 19.38
CA SER A 112 0.46 -9.08 20.55
C SER A 112 -0.36 -10.15 21.27
N LYS A 113 -1.21 -10.90 20.54
CA LYS A 113 -2.01 -12.01 21.11
C LYS A 113 -1.15 -13.09 21.75
N ALA A 114 0.04 -13.34 21.20
CA ALA A 114 0.98 -14.30 21.72
C ALA A 114 1.85 -13.76 22.87
N GLY A 115 1.70 -12.49 23.27
CA GLY A 115 2.52 -11.86 24.30
C GLY A 115 4.00 -11.73 23.92
N ARG A 116 4.31 -11.67 22.62
CA ARG A 116 5.68 -11.49 22.10
C ARG A 116 6.11 -10.03 22.02
N ILE A 117 5.15 -9.13 22.17
CA ILE A 117 5.36 -7.69 22.32
C ILE A 117 4.57 -7.22 23.54
N ASP A 118 5.04 -6.18 24.21
CA ASP A 118 4.46 -5.69 25.47
C ASP A 118 3.09 -5.00 25.30
N LEU A 119 2.74 -4.64 24.07
CA LEU A 119 1.50 -3.95 23.75
C LEU A 119 0.35 -4.94 23.58
N ASP A 120 -0.81 -4.62 24.17
CA ASP A 120 -2.06 -5.33 23.87
C ASP A 120 -2.52 -5.11 22.43
N GLU A 121 -3.49 -5.90 21.96
CA GLU A 121 -3.91 -5.91 20.55
C GLU A 121 -4.38 -4.53 20.08
N HIS A 122 -5.09 -3.79 20.94
CA HIS A 122 -5.61 -2.47 20.61
C HIS A 122 -4.52 -1.39 20.65
N GLN A 123 -3.53 -1.50 21.54
CA GLN A 123 -2.36 -0.63 21.57
C GLN A 123 -1.44 -0.88 20.36
N ALA A 124 -1.17 -2.14 20.03
CA ALA A 124 -0.33 -2.54 18.91
C ALA A 124 -0.97 -2.15 17.57
N GLY A 125 -2.28 -2.40 17.41
CA GLY A 125 -3.04 -1.98 16.23
C GLY A 125 -3.05 -0.46 16.05
N ARG A 126 -3.26 0.32 17.13
CA ARG A 126 -3.17 1.78 17.09
C ARG A 126 -1.76 2.27 16.74
N ALA A 127 -0.72 1.69 17.32
CA ALA A 127 0.66 2.05 17.03
C ALA A 127 1.01 1.84 15.55
N LEU A 128 0.54 0.75 14.93
CA LEU A 128 0.70 0.51 13.49
C LEU A 128 -0.16 1.47 12.65
N ALA A 129 -1.41 1.72 13.05
CA ALA A 129 -2.28 2.67 12.34
C ALA A 129 -1.70 4.10 12.35
N ASP A 130 -1.17 4.55 13.48
CA ASP A 130 -0.52 5.85 13.61
C ASP A 130 0.76 5.93 12.76
N LEU A 131 1.52 4.83 12.64
CA LEU A 131 2.66 4.74 11.72
C LEU A 131 2.21 4.88 10.26
N LYS A 132 1.21 4.10 9.85
CA LYS A 132 0.64 4.14 8.49
C LYS A 132 0.19 5.56 8.14
N ALA A 133 -0.54 6.21 9.05
CA ALA A 133 -0.99 7.59 8.87
C ALA A 133 0.18 8.59 8.80
N TYR A 134 1.17 8.46 9.68
CA TYR A 134 2.38 9.30 9.66
C TYR A 134 3.15 9.21 8.33
N LEU A 135 3.16 8.03 7.71
CA LEU A 135 3.87 7.78 6.47
C LEU A 135 3.01 7.96 5.19
N GLY A 136 1.72 8.26 5.33
CA GLY A 136 0.79 8.32 4.20
C GLY A 136 0.54 6.96 3.53
N LEU A 137 0.59 5.89 4.32
CA LEU A 137 0.40 4.49 3.90
C LEU A 137 -0.90 3.91 4.48
N ASN A 138 -1.99 4.66 4.38
CA ASN A 138 -3.30 4.30 4.94
C ASN A 138 -3.98 3.16 4.15
N VAL A 139 -3.46 1.96 4.33
CA VAL A 139 -4.00 0.72 3.75
C VAL A 139 -4.67 -0.10 4.84
N ALA A 140 -5.83 -0.67 4.53
CA ALA A 140 -6.56 -1.63 5.36
C ALA A 140 -7.03 -2.83 4.53
N ALA A 141 -7.15 -4.00 5.17
CA ALA A 141 -7.64 -5.19 4.48
C ALA A 141 -9.07 -4.97 3.95
N ALA A 142 -9.35 -5.42 2.73
CA ALA A 142 -10.73 -5.50 2.27
C ALA A 142 -11.49 -6.58 3.04
N PRO A 143 -12.72 -6.32 3.50
CA PRO A 143 -13.56 -7.38 4.04
C PRO A 143 -13.81 -8.44 2.94
N PRO A 144 -14.08 -9.70 3.33
CA PRO A 144 -14.45 -10.72 2.35
C PRO A 144 -15.64 -10.22 1.51
N LEU A 145 -15.61 -10.52 0.20
CA LEU A 145 -16.64 -10.14 -0.76
C LEU A 145 -17.95 -10.84 -0.43
N ASN A 146 -18.70 -10.29 0.52
CA ASN A 146 -20.10 -10.64 0.75
C ASN A 146 -20.88 -9.93 -0.36
N ALA A 147 -21.63 -10.70 -1.16
CA ALA A 147 -22.00 -10.38 -2.55
C ALA A 147 -22.92 -9.16 -2.80
N GLU A 148 -23.11 -8.23 -1.87
CA GLU A 148 -24.03 -7.09 -2.03
C GLU A 148 -23.39 -5.71 -1.89
N ASP A 149 -22.18 -5.61 -1.32
CA ASP A 149 -21.49 -4.32 -1.21
C ASP A 149 -20.75 -3.98 -2.50
N ARG A 150 -21.44 -3.28 -3.41
CA ARG A 150 -20.79 -2.60 -4.54
C ARG A 150 -20.00 -1.42 -4.00
N TYR A 151 -18.74 -1.65 -3.68
CA TYR A 151 -17.81 -0.56 -3.39
C TYR A 151 -17.59 0.27 -4.66
N ALA A 152 -17.56 1.59 -4.51
CA ALA A 152 -17.15 2.46 -5.60
C ALA A 152 -15.69 2.16 -5.91
N GLU A 153 -15.44 1.51 -7.04
CA GLU A 153 -14.10 1.32 -7.55
C GLU A 153 -13.48 2.69 -7.81
N ALA A 154 -12.28 2.92 -7.28
CA ALA A 154 -11.60 4.19 -7.46
C ALA A 154 -11.37 4.43 -8.97
N SER A 155 -11.94 5.50 -9.50
CA SER A 155 -11.60 5.93 -10.85
C SER A 155 -10.24 6.64 -10.84
N PRO A 156 -9.42 6.49 -11.89
CA PRO A 156 -8.20 7.28 -12.04
C PRO A 156 -8.49 8.77 -11.89
N PRO A 157 -7.67 9.52 -11.15
CA PRO A 157 -7.83 10.96 -11.05
C PRO A 157 -7.66 11.61 -12.42
N PHE A 158 -8.34 12.73 -12.63
CA PHE A 158 -8.17 13.53 -13.84
C PHE A 158 -6.70 13.96 -13.99
N GLY A 159 -6.18 13.90 -15.22
CA GLY A 159 -4.80 14.32 -15.51
C GLY A 159 -3.70 13.29 -15.22
N ILE A 160 -4.06 12.00 -15.10
CA ILE A 160 -3.06 10.93 -14.92
C ILE A 160 -1.97 10.95 -16.02
N ASP A 161 -2.32 11.25 -17.27
CA ASP A 161 -1.35 11.37 -18.37
C ASP A 161 -0.35 12.52 -18.18
N GLU A 162 -0.85 13.67 -17.68
CA GLU A 162 -0.02 14.84 -17.38
C GLU A 162 0.94 14.54 -16.22
N PHE A 163 0.45 13.83 -15.19
CA PHE A 163 1.28 13.39 -14.07
C PHE A 163 2.50 12.59 -14.56
N TYR A 164 2.27 11.57 -15.41
CA TYR A 164 3.35 10.71 -15.92
C TYR A 164 4.32 11.48 -16.81
N SER A 165 3.82 12.42 -17.62
CA SER A 165 4.66 13.25 -18.48
C SER A 165 5.59 14.17 -17.69
N LYS A 166 5.12 14.69 -16.54
CA LYS A 166 5.86 15.64 -15.69
C LYS A 166 6.80 14.96 -14.69
N ASN A 167 6.32 13.90 -14.03
CA ASN A 167 7.00 13.27 -12.91
C ASN A 167 7.68 11.93 -13.28
N GLY A 168 7.37 11.41 -14.47
CA GLY A 168 7.74 10.05 -14.86
C GLY A 168 6.87 8.99 -14.18
N PRO A 169 7.12 7.70 -14.49
CA PRO A 169 6.38 6.60 -13.91
C PRO A 169 6.70 6.45 -12.40
N PRO A 170 5.69 6.47 -11.51
CA PRO A 170 5.89 6.24 -10.08
C PRO A 170 6.30 4.80 -9.78
N VAL A 171 7.01 4.54 -8.68
CA VAL A 171 7.38 3.16 -8.30
C VAL A 171 6.14 2.29 -8.14
N MET A 172 5.11 2.84 -7.51
CA MET A 172 3.86 2.18 -7.23
C MET A 172 2.68 3.13 -7.47
N THR A 173 1.57 2.60 -7.97
CA THR A 173 0.31 3.33 -8.13
C THR A 173 -0.87 2.38 -7.93
N TYR A 174 -1.99 2.90 -7.43
CA TYR A 174 -3.23 2.13 -7.33
C TYR A 174 -4.09 2.20 -8.59
N TYR A 175 -3.75 3.09 -9.52
CA TYR A 175 -4.52 3.33 -10.73
C TYR A 175 -3.88 2.66 -11.95
N PRO A 176 -4.67 2.18 -12.93
CA PRO A 176 -4.14 1.72 -14.19
C PRO A 176 -3.21 2.78 -14.83
N PRO A 177 -1.95 2.43 -15.15
CA PRO A 177 -1.03 3.37 -15.78
C PRO A 177 -1.52 3.72 -17.20
N PRO A 178 -1.18 4.91 -17.72
CA PRO A 178 -1.45 5.24 -19.11
C PRO A 178 -0.88 4.19 -20.06
N ARG A 179 -1.57 3.96 -21.18
CA ARG A 179 -1.23 2.90 -22.14
C ARG A 179 0.25 2.82 -22.53
N PRO A 180 1.00 3.93 -22.77
CA PRO A 180 2.43 3.86 -23.08
C PRO A 180 3.31 3.28 -21.97
N TYR A 181 2.86 3.34 -20.71
CA TYR A 181 3.60 2.86 -19.54
C TYR A 181 3.14 1.48 -19.07
N HIS A 182 2.04 0.93 -19.61
CA HIS A 182 1.40 -0.27 -19.08
C HIS A 182 2.34 -1.49 -19.01
N GLU A 183 3.22 -1.67 -20.00
CA GLU A 183 4.18 -2.78 -20.03
C GLU A 183 5.30 -2.66 -18.98
N MET A 184 5.55 -1.44 -18.47
CA MET A 184 6.57 -1.20 -17.44
C MET A 184 6.12 -1.66 -16.06
N TYR A 185 4.82 -1.91 -15.87
CA TYR A 185 4.25 -2.31 -14.59
C TYR A 185 3.90 -3.80 -14.55
N ALA A 186 4.00 -4.35 -13.34
CA ALA A 186 3.35 -5.58 -12.94
C ALA A 186 2.07 -5.23 -12.15
N TRP A 187 0.98 -5.92 -12.45
CA TRP A 187 -0.23 -5.89 -11.63
C TRP A 187 -0.11 -6.95 -10.51
N VAL A 188 -0.23 -6.52 -9.27
CA VAL A 188 -0.18 -7.39 -8.08
C VAL A 188 -1.60 -7.46 -7.49
N PRO A 189 -2.28 -8.61 -7.55
CA PRO A 189 -3.60 -8.77 -6.96
C PRO A 189 -3.49 -8.77 -5.44
N SER A 190 -4.10 -7.77 -4.81
CA SER A 190 -4.13 -7.60 -3.36
C SER A 190 -5.33 -6.72 -3.04
N PRO A 191 -6.50 -7.28 -2.69
CA PRO A 191 -7.67 -6.46 -2.40
C PRO A 191 -7.47 -5.69 -1.09
N PHE A 192 -7.56 -4.36 -1.13
CA PHE A 192 -7.40 -3.48 0.03
C PHE A 192 -8.26 -2.21 -0.08
N TRP A 193 -8.43 -1.54 1.05
CA TRP A 193 -8.95 -0.18 1.14
C TRP A 193 -7.82 0.82 1.33
N ALA A 194 -7.85 1.92 0.60
CA ALA A 194 -7.00 3.07 0.85
C ALA A 194 -7.83 4.35 0.81
N ASP A 195 -7.73 5.14 1.87
CA ASP A 195 -8.46 6.41 2.03
C ASP A 195 -9.96 6.30 1.69
N GLY A 196 -10.61 5.22 2.12
CA GLY A 196 -12.03 4.99 1.88
C GLY A 196 -12.41 4.53 0.47
N PHE A 197 -11.43 4.17 -0.37
CA PHE A 197 -11.65 3.58 -1.70
C PHE A 197 -11.17 2.14 -1.77
N PHE A 198 -11.91 1.31 -2.49
CA PHE A 198 -11.55 -0.08 -2.73
C PHE A 198 -10.64 -0.21 -3.96
N PHE A 199 -9.59 -1.02 -3.82
CA PHE A 199 -8.70 -1.42 -4.89
C PHE A 199 -8.55 -2.94 -4.90
N SER A 200 -8.60 -3.55 -6.09
CA SER A 200 -8.41 -4.99 -6.27
C SER A 200 -6.94 -5.43 -6.23
N GLY A 201 -6.02 -4.47 -6.20
CA GLY A 201 -4.59 -4.65 -6.28
C GLY A 201 -3.89 -3.33 -6.56
N PHE A 202 -2.62 -3.41 -6.94
CA PHE A 202 -1.82 -2.24 -7.27
C PHE A 202 -0.86 -2.55 -8.42
N PHE A 203 -0.37 -1.48 -9.06
CA PHE A 203 0.67 -1.56 -10.07
C PHE A 203 2.00 -1.17 -9.46
N ILE A 204 3.03 -1.97 -9.71
CA ILE A 204 4.42 -1.68 -9.32
C ILE A 204 5.34 -1.81 -10.53
N LEU A 205 6.34 -0.92 -10.64
CA LEU A 205 7.32 -0.98 -11.72
C LEU A 205 8.07 -2.32 -11.71
N ARG A 206 8.24 -2.91 -12.89
CA ARG A 206 9.00 -4.16 -13.08
C ARG A 206 10.49 -3.98 -12.87
N ASP A 207 11.00 -2.77 -13.02
CA ASP A 207 12.39 -2.42 -12.80
C ASP A 207 12.45 -1.00 -12.27
N PHE A 208 13.01 -0.83 -11.08
CA PHE A 208 13.17 0.50 -10.50
C PHE A 208 14.41 0.58 -9.62
N HIS A 209 14.96 1.79 -9.61
CA HIS A 209 16.03 2.22 -8.72
C HIS A 209 15.80 3.71 -8.45
N ARG A 210 15.39 4.04 -7.22
CA ARG A 210 15.01 5.40 -6.83
C ARG A 210 15.68 5.77 -5.52
N THR A 211 16.15 7.00 -5.46
CA THR A 211 16.68 7.57 -4.23
C THR A 211 15.55 8.27 -3.51
N VAL A 212 15.28 7.90 -2.26
CA VAL A 212 14.15 8.44 -1.49
C VAL A 212 14.65 9.02 -0.17
N PRO A 213 14.37 10.29 0.12
CA PRO A 213 14.66 10.87 1.43
C PRO A 213 13.67 10.32 2.46
N PHE A 214 14.18 9.91 3.62
CA PHE A 214 13.39 9.46 4.76
C PHE A 214 14.02 9.97 6.07
N GLY A 215 13.34 10.92 6.72
CA GLY A 215 13.91 11.66 7.84
C GLY A 215 15.19 12.39 7.41
N GLN A 216 16.29 12.14 8.13
CA GLN A 216 17.62 12.72 7.81
C GLN A 216 18.48 11.81 6.93
N ARG A 217 17.97 10.65 6.51
CA ARG A 217 18.69 9.67 5.70
C ARG A 217 18.13 9.61 4.29
N THR A 218 18.96 9.10 3.39
CA THR A 218 18.59 8.85 2.01
C THR A 218 18.75 7.37 1.75
N PHE A 219 17.68 6.75 1.26
CA PHE A 219 17.63 5.33 0.96
C PHE A 219 17.60 5.12 -0.54
N VAL A 220 18.17 4.01 -0.97
CA VAL A 220 17.98 3.49 -2.33
C VAL A 220 16.84 2.49 -2.25
N VAL A 221 15.80 2.74 -3.03
CA VAL A 221 14.66 1.85 -3.19
C VAL A 221 14.75 1.17 -4.55
N THR A 222 14.85 -0.15 -4.57
CA THR A 222 15.06 -0.94 -5.78
C THR A 222 14.47 -2.35 -5.65
N ASN A 223 14.05 -2.92 -6.78
CA ASN A 223 13.71 -4.34 -6.85
C ASN A 223 14.93 -5.23 -7.14
N ARG A 224 16.14 -4.66 -7.19
CA ARG A 224 17.40 -5.37 -7.43
C ARG A 224 18.27 -5.29 -6.19
N PHE A 225 18.37 -6.38 -5.44
CA PHE A 225 19.20 -6.40 -4.23
C PHE A 225 20.32 -7.44 -4.37
N PHE A 226 21.40 -7.22 -3.64
CA PHE A 226 22.53 -8.13 -3.62
C PHE A 226 22.31 -9.16 -2.53
N GLU A 227 22.18 -10.43 -2.91
CA GLU A 227 22.08 -11.53 -1.97
C GLU A 227 23.49 -11.93 -1.49
N PRO A 228 23.85 -11.72 -0.20
CA PRO A 228 25.22 -11.93 0.26
C PRO A 228 25.68 -13.38 0.19
N VAL A 229 24.74 -14.33 0.36
CA VAL A 229 25.02 -15.77 0.39
C VAL A 229 25.40 -16.27 -1.00
N SER A 230 24.56 -15.98 -2.00
CA SER A 230 24.81 -16.41 -3.38
C SER A 230 25.79 -15.49 -4.13
N LYS A 231 26.06 -14.30 -3.58
CA LYS A 231 26.85 -13.21 -4.20
C LYS A 231 26.29 -12.78 -5.56
N ARG A 232 24.97 -12.81 -5.72
CA ARG A 232 24.28 -12.43 -6.96
C ARG A 232 23.33 -11.28 -6.71
N VAL A 233 23.10 -10.51 -7.76
CA VAL A 233 21.98 -9.58 -7.80
C VAL A 233 20.73 -10.38 -8.14
N VAL A 234 19.75 -10.35 -7.25
CA VAL A 234 18.44 -10.97 -7.45
C VAL A 234 17.45 -9.86 -7.77
N VAL A 235 16.54 -10.15 -8.69
CA VAL A 235 15.42 -9.26 -9.02
C VAL A 235 14.18 -9.80 -8.34
N VAL A 236 13.55 -8.99 -7.50
CA VAL A 236 12.28 -9.34 -6.86
C VAL A 236 11.17 -9.29 -7.91
N ASP A 237 10.54 -10.42 -8.17
CA ASP A 237 9.30 -10.51 -8.95
C ASP A 237 8.12 -10.17 -8.04
N ALA A 238 7.55 -8.98 -8.20
CA ALA A 238 6.47 -8.51 -7.35
C ALA A 238 5.22 -9.40 -7.36
N ILE A 239 4.98 -10.18 -8.43
CA ILE A 239 3.83 -11.08 -8.53
C ILE A 239 4.09 -12.37 -7.73
N LYS A 240 5.32 -12.87 -7.78
CA LYS A 240 5.72 -14.13 -7.12
C LYS A 240 6.23 -13.95 -5.71
N ARG A 241 6.54 -12.71 -5.30
CA ARG A 241 7.03 -12.36 -3.98
C ARG A 241 6.26 -13.05 -2.83
N PRO A 242 4.91 -13.09 -2.80
CA PRO A 242 4.18 -13.72 -1.70
C PRO A 242 4.38 -15.23 -1.56
N LEU A 243 4.95 -15.90 -2.57
CA LEU A 243 5.06 -17.36 -2.67
C LEU A 243 6.49 -17.89 -2.46
N GLU A 244 7.51 -17.03 -2.56
CA GLU A 244 8.92 -17.45 -2.58
C GLU A 244 9.63 -17.26 -1.23
N ARG A 245 9.08 -17.82 -0.15
CA ARG A 245 9.78 -17.93 1.16
C ARG A 245 11.10 -18.71 1.05
N SER A 246 11.24 -19.53 0.01
CA SER A 246 12.34 -20.48 -0.19
C SER A 246 13.71 -19.86 -0.46
N MET A 247 13.82 -18.58 -0.81
CA MET A 247 15.14 -18.01 -1.17
C MET A 247 15.98 -17.62 0.05
N PHE A 248 15.36 -17.32 1.21
CA PHE A 248 16.08 -16.75 2.36
C PHE A 248 16.02 -17.62 3.63
N ALA A 249 15.28 -18.73 3.62
CA ALA A 249 15.12 -19.65 4.75
C ALA A 249 16.37 -20.50 5.09
N GLY A 250 17.56 -20.08 4.66
CA GLY A 250 18.84 -20.73 4.98
C GLY A 250 19.40 -20.38 6.38
N GLN A 251 18.72 -19.52 7.14
CA GLN A 251 19.04 -19.24 8.54
C GLN A 251 17.84 -19.57 9.42
N GLU A 252 17.65 -20.86 9.72
CA GLU A 252 17.08 -21.23 11.01
C GLU A 252 18.01 -20.63 12.08
N ALA A 253 17.61 -19.50 12.65
CA ALA A 253 18.06 -19.14 13.97
C ALA A 253 17.55 -20.24 14.90
N THR A 254 18.37 -21.23 15.19
CA THR A 254 18.29 -21.97 16.46
C THR A 254 18.30 -20.91 17.55
N VAL A 255 17.13 -20.52 18.04
CA VAL A 255 16.98 -19.65 19.21
C VAL A 255 17.23 -20.54 20.42
N PRO A 256 18.34 -20.40 21.16
CA PRO A 256 18.41 -21.01 22.47
C PRO A 256 17.50 -20.21 23.40
N SER A 257 16.64 -20.90 24.14
CA SER A 257 15.85 -20.30 25.22
C SER A 257 16.75 -19.46 26.14
N PRO A 258 16.30 -18.27 26.58
CA PRO A 258 17.09 -17.47 27.52
C PRO A 258 17.03 -18.13 28.90
N GLN A 259 18.07 -18.90 29.24
CA GLN A 259 18.39 -19.13 30.64
C GLN A 259 18.99 -17.84 31.20
N ILE A 260 18.30 -17.29 32.19
CA ILE A 260 18.72 -16.15 32.99
C ILE A 260 20.05 -16.51 33.66
N PHE A 261 21.15 -15.89 33.21
CA PHE A 261 22.40 -15.84 33.96
C PHE A 261 22.88 -14.40 34.07
N SER A 262 22.88 -13.93 35.30
CA SER A 262 23.53 -12.72 35.77
C SER A 262 25.05 -12.93 35.83
N SER A 263 25.84 -12.07 35.19
CA SER A 263 27.02 -11.37 35.77
C SER A 263 27.96 -10.74 34.72
N VAL A 264 28.17 -9.44 34.91
CA VAL A 264 29.46 -8.71 35.00
C VAL A 264 30.51 -8.82 33.87
N ALA A 265 30.65 -7.66 33.20
CA ALA A 265 31.85 -6.96 32.72
C ALA A 265 32.74 -7.53 31.58
N GLY A 266 32.85 -6.68 30.55
CA GLY A 266 34.14 -6.35 29.94
C GLY A 266 34.41 -6.98 28.57
N GLY A 267 34.29 -6.20 27.49
CA GLY A 267 34.89 -6.62 26.22
C GLY A 267 34.37 -5.92 24.96
N ARG A 268 35.10 -4.87 24.54
CA ARG A 268 35.33 -4.43 23.16
C ARG A 268 34.15 -4.45 22.17
N SER A 269 33.68 -3.23 21.88
CA SER A 269 32.87 -2.86 20.71
C SER A 269 33.53 -3.31 19.40
N GLY A 270 33.03 -4.40 18.84
CA GLY A 270 33.27 -4.83 17.46
C GLY A 270 32.27 -4.13 16.53
N ARG A 271 32.62 -2.91 16.10
CA ARG A 271 31.86 -2.15 15.10
C ARG A 271 31.90 -2.93 13.77
N LEU A 272 30.81 -3.59 13.41
CA LEU A 272 30.61 -4.13 12.06
C LEU A 272 30.70 -2.97 11.08
N ARG A 273 31.77 -2.95 10.28
CA ARG A 273 31.93 -1.97 9.22
C ARG A 273 30.94 -2.32 8.13
N HIS A 274 29.98 -1.42 7.89
CA HIS A 274 29.23 -1.40 6.64
C HIS A 274 30.22 -1.47 5.46
N PRO A 275 29.94 -2.27 4.42
CA PRO A 275 30.68 -2.18 3.17
C PRO A 275 30.57 -0.74 2.66
N THR A 276 31.71 -0.12 2.41
CA THR A 276 31.81 1.21 1.83
C THR A 276 31.10 1.20 0.47
N PRO A 277 30.37 2.27 0.09
CA PRO A 277 29.87 2.38 -1.27
C PRO A 277 31.06 2.32 -2.23
N PHE A 278 30.98 1.44 -3.24
CA PHE A 278 31.96 1.35 -4.31
C PHE A 278 32.15 2.74 -4.95
N PRO A 279 33.39 3.25 -5.10
CA PRO A 279 33.62 4.46 -5.87
C PRO A 279 33.41 4.14 -7.35
N TRP A 280 32.29 4.57 -7.92
CA TRP A 280 32.12 4.58 -9.37
C TRP A 280 33.13 5.55 -9.99
N ARG A 281 34.05 5.02 -10.79
CA ARG A 281 34.86 5.83 -11.72
C ARG A 281 33.90 6.58 -12.65
N GLN A 282 33.92 7.91 -12.60
CA GLN A 282 33.35 8.70 -13.68
C GLN A 282 34.08 8.36 -14.99
N PRO A 283 33.36 8.11 -16.09
CA PRO A 283 33.99 8.05 -17.40
C PRO A 283 34.56 9.43 -17.73
N LYS A 284 35.88 9.50 -17.88
CA LYS A 284 36.55 10.69 -18.44
C LYS A 284 36.07 10.84 -19.88
N GLY A 285 35.40 11.96 -20.21
CA GLY A 285 35.24 12.37 -21.60
C GLY A 285 33.88 12.90 -22.07
N ALA A 286 32.99 13.38 -21.20
CA ALA A 286 31.84 14.15 -21.65
C ALA A 286 32.08 15.65 -21.39
N HIS A 287 32.57 16.35 -22.41
CA HIS A 287 32.48 17.81 -22.47
C HIS A 287 31.06 18.19 -22.90
N TRP A 288 30.41 19.03 -22.10
CA TRP A 288 29.38 19.96 -22.57
C TRP A 288 30.00 21.36 -22.52
#